data_AF-A0A1J5X4B4-F1
#
_entry.id   AF-A0A1J5X4B4-F1
#
_cell.length_a   1.000
_cell.length_b   1.000
_cell.length_c   1.000
_cell.angle_alpha   90.00
_cell.angle_beta   90.00
_cell.angle_gamma   90.00
#
_symmetry.space_group_name_H-M   'P 1'
#
loop_
_entity.id
_entity.type
_entity.pdbx_description
1 polymer ?
#
loop_
_entity_poly.entity_id
_entity_poly.type
_entity_poly.pdbx_seq_one_letter_code
_entity_poly.pdbx_strand_id
1 'polypeptide(L)'
;RTGRDTTWELLESKDTTESWARYQKLGLKRSSEAFRRLASTTPDLQRGWKKTLQLRTGNLWTGHTAAKRGVVSEDLLSSCPACGEETPETPRHMICECKKWDRDREGADAYAEMDQDRRKEWLQAAIEPADLLHADADDDAERKLIWVTKLLAAIEGRHQGAIRKFVTEEKVKKGRPCFFAGLNLK
;
A
#
# COMPACT_ATOMS: atom_id res chain seq x y z
N ARG A 1 9.28 -2.94 -28.23
CA ARG A 1 9.71 -3.11 -26.82
C ARG A 1 9.08 -1.98 -26.01
N THR A 2 7.82 -2.13 -25.61
CA THR A 2 7.09 -1.15 -24.81
C THR A 2 7.68 -1.18 -23.39
N GLY A 3 8.39 -0.10 -23.03
CA GLY A 3 9.16 -0.02 -21.79
C GLY A 3 8.26 -0.08 -20.55
N ARG A 4 8.79 -0.57 -19.43
CA ARG A 4 8.12 -0.62 -18.11
C ARG A 4 7.46 0.71 -17.72
N ASP A 5 7.99 1.84 -18.19
CA ASP A 5 7.39 3.17 -18.02
C ASP A 5 5.95 3.28 -18.57
N THR A 6 5.68 2.70 -19.74
CA THR A 6 4.34 2.74 -20.34
C THR A 6 3.30 1.98 -19.51
N THR A 7 3.73 0.93 -18.78
CA THR A 7 2.84 0.16 -17.90
C THR A 7 2.45 0.97 -16.66
N TRP A 8 3.38 1.73 -16.09
CA TRP A 8 3.08 2.58 -14.94
C TRP A 8 2.20 3.76 -15.33
N GLU A 9 2.47 4.40 -16.46
CA GLU A 9 1.65 5.49 -16.99
C GLU A 9 0.21 5.02 -17.28
N LEU A 10 0.02 3.85 -17.90
CA LEU A 10 -1.30 3.25 -18.14
C LEU A 10 -2.07 2.91 -16.85
N LEU A 11 -1.37 2.55 -15.77
CA LEU A 11 -1.98 2.28 -14.47
C LEU A 11 -2.36 3.58 -13.74
N GLU A 12 -1.63 4.66 -13.97
CA GLU A 12 -1.94 6.00 -13.45
C GLU A 12 -3.05 6.70 -14.26
N SER A 13 -3.13 6.49 -15.58
CA SER A 13 -3.97 7.26 -16.53
C SER A 13 -5.42 6.79 -16.71
N LYS A 14 -6.04 6.04 -15.78
CA LYS A 14 -7.48 5.73 -15.87
C LYS A 14 -8.33 6.95 -15.45
N ASP A 15 -8.45 7.84 -16.42
CA ASP A 15 -8.81 9.28 -16.37
C ASP A 15 -10.25 9.63 -15.94
N THR A 16 -11.07 8.68 -15.44
CA THR A 16 -12.51 8.96 -15.15
C THR A 16 -12.99 8.44 -13.80
N THR A 17 -12.08 8.19 -12.85
CA THR A 17 -12.43 7.59 -11.54
C THR A 17 -12.10 8.53 -10.39
N GLU A 18 -12.84 8.45 -9.28
CA GLU A 18 -12.57 9.19 -8.03
C GLU A 18 -11.10 9.05 -7.57
N SER A 19 -10.48 7.91 -7.87
CA SER A 19 -9.05 7.64 -7.68
C SER A 19 -8.13 8.64 -8.39
N TRP A 20 -8.45 9.05 -9.61
CA TRP A 20 -7.63 9.99 -10.38
C TRP A 20 -7.79 11.43 -9.89
N ALA A 21 -9.02 11.84 -9.55
CA ALA A 21 -9.27 13.13 -8.91
C ALA A 21 -8.51 13.25 -7.57
N ARG A 22 -8.50 12.16 -6.77
CA ARG A 22 -7.68 12.06 -5.55
C ARG A 22 -6.19 12.15 -5.85
N TYR A 23 -5.70 11.40 -6.85
CA TYR A 23 -4.30 11.39 -7.24
C TYR A 23 -3.78 12.79 -7.61
N GLN A 24 -4.60 13.56 -8.35
CA GLN A 24 -4.29 14.95 -8.67
C GLN A 24 -4.36 15.86 -7.45
N LYS A 25 -5.41 15.74 -6.61
CA LYS A 25 -5.56 16.54 -5.38
C LYS A 25 -4.38 16.37 -4.43
N LEU A 26 -3.85 15.17 -4.33
CA LEU A 26 -2.68 14.84 -3.50
C LEU A 26 -1.34 15.19 -4.18
N GLY A 27 -1.32 15.85 -5.35
CA GLY A 27 -0.09 16.27 -6.02
C GLY A 27 0.80 15.13 -6.53
N LEU A 28 0.34 13.88 -6.49
CA LEU A 28 1.17 12.69 -6.69
C LEU A 28 1.71 12.55 -8.12
N LYS A 29 1.10 13.22 -9.10
CA LYS A 29 1.65 13.29 -10.47
C LYS A 29 3.08 13.84 -10.50
N ARG A 30 3.40 14.78 -9.61
CA ARG A 30 4.74 15.36 -9.51
C ARG A 30 5.77 14.34 -9.02
N SER A 31 5.32 13.36 -8.20
CA SER A 31 6.15 12.25 -7.74
C SER A 31 6.23 11.06 -8.68
N SER A 32 5.53 11.06 -9.82
CA SER A 32 5.53 9.93 -10.77
C SER A 32 6.92 9.61 -11.34
N GLU A 33 7.76 10.61 -11.59
CA GLU A 33 9.12 10.39 -12.11
C GLU A 33 10.01 9.74 -11.06
N ALA A 34 10.06 10.31 -9.85
CA ALA A 34 10.80 9.73 -8.73
C ALA A 34 10.32 8.31 -8.41
N PHE A 35 8.99 8.08 -8.41
CA PHE A 35 8.40 6.76 -8.24
C PHE A 35 8.92 5.76 -9.27
N ARG A 36 8.87 6.09 -10.57
CA ARG A 36 9.31 5.19 -11.64
C ARG A 36 10.81 4.93 -11.58
N ARG A 37 11.61 5.98 -11.34
CA ARG A 37 13.06 5.87 -11.17
C ARG A 37 13.39 4.94 -10.01
N LEU A 38 12.85 5.18 -8.82
CA LEU A 38 13.10 4.34 -7.63
C LEU A 38 12.58 2.92 -7.81
N ALA A 39 11.43 2.72 -8.46
CA ALA A 39 10.92 1.39 -8.79
C ALA A 39 11.82 0.63 -9.79
N SER A 40 12.53 1.35 -10.65
CA SER A 40 13.50 0.75 -11.58
C SER A 40 14.84 0.41 -10.93
N THR A 41 15.25 1.18 -9.91
CA THR A 41 16.54 1.02 -9.23
C THR A 41 16.47 0.12 -7.98
N THR A 42 15.27 -0.17 -7.48
CA THR A 42 15.04 -1.10 -6.34
C THR A 42 14.10 -2.26 -6.74
N PRO A 43 14.52 -3.12 -7.69
CA PRO A 43 13.67 -4.19 -8.21
C PRO A 43 13.37 -5.28 -7.18
N ASP A 44 14.19 -5.42 -6.14
CA ASP A 44 13.97 -6.31 -5.00
C ASP A 44 12.68 -5.97 -4.23
N LEU A 45 12.22 -4.72 -4.32
CA LEU A 45 10.98 -4.24 -3.70
C LEU A 45 9.76 -4.27 -4.63
N GLN A 46 9.79 -5.01 -5.75
CA GLN A 46 8.71 -5.02 -6.76
C GLN A 46 7.29 -5.17 -6.16
N ARG A 47 7.14 -6.05 -5.18
CA ARG A 47 5.87 -6.28 -4.47
C ARG A 47 5.42 -5.05 -3.68
N GLY A 48 6.36 -4.40 -2.99
CA GLY A 48 6.15 -3.13 -2.31
C GLY A 48 5.72 -2.04 -3.28
N TRP A 49 6.41 -1.88 -4.42
CA TRP A 49 6.09 -0.85 -5.41
C TRP A 49 4.66 -0.97 -5.95
N LYS A 50 4.21 -2.20 -6.19
CA LYS A 50 2.81 -2.46 -6.57
C LYS A 50 1.84 -1.98 -5.50
N LYS A 51 2.12 -2.23 -4.22
CA LYS A 51 1.28 -1.79 -3.09
C LYS A 51 1.35 -0.28 -2.87
N THR A 52 2.52 0.32 -3.03
CA THR A 52 2.70 1.77 -2.99
C THR A 52 1.88 2.45 -4.09
N LEU A 53 1.83 1.91 -5.31
CA LEU A 53 0.96 2.43 -6.36
C LEU A 53 -0.53 2.29 -5.99
N GLN A 54 -0.93 1.16 -5.41
CA GLN A 54 -2.29 0.99 -4.91
C GLN A 54 -2.63 2.04 -3.84
N LEU A 55 -1.69 2.35 -2.95
CA LEU A 55 -1.85 3.43 -1.96
C LEU A 55 -1.99 4.80 -2.64
N ARG A 56 -1.08 5.15 -3.57
CA ARG A 56 -1.13 6.42 -4.35
C ARG A 56 -2.46 6.61 -5.07
N THR A 57 -3.05 5.53 -5.58
CA THR A 57 -4.32 5.56 -6.34
C THR A 57 -5.56 5.33 -5.48
N GLY A 58 -5.42 5.20 -4.15
CA GLY A 58 -6.54 4.97 -3.23
C GLY A 58 -7.15 3.57 -3.31
N ASN A 59 -6.45 2.61 -3.89
CA ASN A 59 -6.87 1.23 -4.12
C ASN A 59 -6.10 0.20 -3.27
N LEU A 60 -5.41 0.65 -2.21
CA LEU A 60 -4.71 -0.25 -1.30
C LEU A 60 -5.70 -1.25 -0.70
N TRP A 61 -5.41 -2.53 -0.87
CA TRP A 61 -6.23 -3.61 -0.34
C TRP A 61 -6.01 -3.75 1.16
N THR A 62 -7.04 -3.52 1.96
CA THR A 62 -7.05 -3.69 3.42
C THR A 62 -8.23 -4.57 3.85
N GLY A 63 -8.21 -5.05 5.10
CA GLY A 63 -9.34 -5.80 5.68
C GLY A 63 -10.67 -5.05 5.57
N HIS A 64 -10.68 -3.75 5.90
CA HIS A 64 -11.87 -2.91 5.82
C HIS A 64 -12.40 -2.74 4.39
N THR A 65 -11.53 -2.51 3.39
CA THR A 65 -11.96 -2.43 1.98
C THR A 65 -12.48 -3.77 1.46
N ALA A 66 -11.89 -4.88 1.92
CA ALA A 66 -12.35 -6.23 1.57
C ALA A 66 -13.75 -6.52 2.13
N ALA A 67 -14.01 -6.14 3.38
CA ALA A 67 -15.31 -6.30 4.04
C ALA A 67 -16.39 -5.41 3.41
N LYS A 68 -16.08 -4.14 3.11
CA LYS A 68 -16.99 -3.24 2.36
C LYS A 68 -17.40 -3.79 1.00
N ARG A 69 -16.54 -4.60 0.37
CA ARG A 69 -16.81 -5.28 -0.91
C ARG A 69 -17.47 -6.65 -0.73
N GLY A 70 -17.73 -7.07 0.50
CA GLY A 70 -18.36 -8.34 0.85
C GLY A 70 -17.55 -9.58 0.44
N VAL A 71 -16.22 -9.45 0.38
CA VAL A 71 -15.27 -10.53 0.03
C VAL A 71 -14.85 -11.34 1.26
N VAL A 72 -14.90 -10.71 2.43
CA VAL A 72 -14.55 -11.28 3.75
C VAL A 72 -15.62 -10.89 4.77
N SER A 73 -15.55 -11.46 5.97
CA SER A 73 -16.47 -11.18 7.08
C SER A 73 -16.62 -9.67 7.33
N GLU A 74 -17.85 -9.27 7.68
CA GLU A 74 -18.16 -7.90 8.10
C GLU A 74 -17.49 -7.52 9.41
N ASP A 75 -16.97 -8.48 10.19
CA ASP A 75 -16.16 -8.22 11.40
C ASP A 75 -14.97 -7.29 11.11
N LEU A 76 -14.41 -7.35 9.90
CA LEU A 76 -13.29 -6.47 9.52
C LEU A 76 -13.71 -5.03 9.19
N LEU A 77 -15.01 -4.71 9.27
CA LEU A 77 -15.50 -3.32 9.27
C LEU A 77 -15.21 -2.60 10.60
N SER A 78 -15.00 -3.35 11.69
CA SER A 78 -14.72 -2.82 13.03
C SER A 78 -13.43 -3.35 13.65
N SER A 79 -12.75 -4.33 13.03
CA SER A 79 -11.53 -4.93 13.56
C SER A 79 -10.40 -5.06 12.54
N CYS A 80 -9.17 -5.21 13.05
CA CYS A 80 -7.99 -5.43 12.21
C CYS A 80 -7.63 -6.92 12.15
N PRO A 81 -7.56 -7.54 10.95
CA PRO A 81 -7.22 -8.95 10.83
C PRO A 81 -5.77 -9.26 11.23
N ALA A 82 -4.88 -8.25 11.23
CA ALA A 82 -3.47 -8.41 11.52
C ALA A 82 -3.13 -8.31 13.02
N CYS A 83 -3.60 -7.27 13.71
CA CYS A 83 -3.31 -7.06 15.12
C CYS A 83 -4.42 -7.54 16.07
N GLY A 84 -5.62 -7.82 15.56
CA GLY A 84 -6.77 -8.29 16.33
C GLY A 84 -7.48 -7.22 17.17
N GLU A 85 -7.07 -5.96 17.07
CA GLU A 85 -7.70 -4.85 17.78
C GLU A 85 -9.08 -4.53 17.20
N GLU A 86 -9.98 -4.00 18.04
CA GLU A 86 -11.30 -3.46 17.68
C GLU A 86 -11.18 -2.09 16.99
N THR A 87 -10.31 -2.01 15.98
CA THR A 87 -10.16 -0.87 15.09
C THR A 87 -10.10 -1.37 13.64
N PRO A 88 -10.86 -0.77 12.70
CA PRO A 88 -10.84 -1.20 11.32
C PRO A 88 -9.46 -1.02 10.71
N GLU A 89 -9.01 -2.03 9.95
CA GLU A 89 -7.77 -1.92 9.20
C GLU A 89 -7.94 -1.03 7.97
N THR A 90 -7.71 0.27 8.15
CA THR A 90 -7.58 1.26 7.08
C THR A 90 -6.13 1.34 6.57
N PRO A 91 -5.85 2.00 5.43
CA PRO A 91 -4.47 2.28 5.03
C PRO A 91 -3.66 2.98 6.13
N ARG A 92 -4.30 3.91 6.86
CA ARG A 92 -3.67 4.59 7.98
C ARG A 92 -3.34 3.63 9.11
N HIS A 93 -4.29 2.78 9.50
CA HIS A 93 -4.01 1.78 10.51
C HIS A 93 -2.85 0.88 10.07
N MET A 94 -2.91 0.32 8.86
CA MET A 94 -1.88 -0.58 8.33
C MET A 94 -0.48 0.04 8.33
N ILE A 95 -0.33 1.29 7.90
CA ILE A 95 0.99 1.90 7.69
C ILE A 95 1.49 2.57 8.97
N CYS A 96 0.61 3.32 9.65
CA CYS A 96 1.00 4.24 10.71
C CYS A 96 0.84 3.68 12.12
N GLU A 97 -0.16 2.80 12.37
CA GLU A 97 -0.65 2.55 13.73
C GLU A 97 -0.63 1.06 14.13
N CYS A 98 -0.72 0.14 13.17
CA CYS A 98 -0.95 -1.26 13.45
C CYS A 98 0.26 -1.88 14.15
N LYS A 99 0.13 -2.16 15.45
CA LYS A 99 1.19 -2.75 16.29
C LYS A 99 1.79 -4.05 15.74
N LYS A 100 1.04 -4.77 14.89
CA LYS A 100 1.54 -6.00 14.26
C LYS A 100 2.79 -5.76 13.39
N TRP A 101 2.95 -4.54 12.88
CA TRP A 101 3.99 -4.17 11.93
C TRP A 101 5.07 -3.27 12.53
N ASP A 102 5.17 -3.13 13.86
CA ASP A 102 6.18 -2.26 14.49
C ASP A 102 7.61 -2.63 14.09
N ARG A 103 7.95 -3.92 14.17
CA ARG A 103 9.28 -4.41 13.74
C ARG A 103 9.53 -4.24 12.24
N ASP A 104 8.47 -4.27 11.43
CA ASP A 104 8.59 -4.05 9.99
C ASP A 104 8.84 -2.58 9.66
N ARG A 105 8.29 -1.67 10.46
CA ARG A 105 8.61 -0.23 10.40
C ARG A 105 10.06 0.03 10.77
N GLU A 106 10.58 -0.60 11.82
CA GLU A 106 12.00 -0.51 12.18
C GLU A 106 12.91 -1.07 11.07
N GLY A 107 12.53 -2.18 10.44
CA GLY A 107 13.25 -2.72 9.29
C GLY A 107 13.20 -1.81 8.06
N ALA A 108 12.11 -1.08 7.87
CA ALA A 108 12.00 -0.05 6.84
C ALA A 108 12.81 1.20 7.19
N ASP A 109 12.91 1.57 8.47
CA ASP A 109 13.74 2.67 8.97
C ASP A 109 15.19 2.43 8.58
N ALA A 110 15.74 1.25 8.93
CA ALA A 110 17.10 0.87 8.59
C ALA A 110 17.36 0.85 7.07
N TYR A 111 16.39 0.42 6.27
CA TYR A 111 16.53 0.34 4.81
C TYR A 111 16.51 1.72 4.13
N ALA A 112 15.65 2.63 4.62
CA ALA A 112 15.49 3.96 4.06
C ALA A 112 16.48 4.99 4.66
N GLU A 113 17.41 4.53 5.49
CA GLU A 113 18.32 5.38 6.28
C GLU A 113 17.56 6.44 7.07
N MET A 114 16.50 5.99 7.76
CA MET A 114 15.57 6.83 8.49
C MET A 114 15.78 6.73 10.00
N ASP A 115 15.74 7.88 10.66
CA ASP A 115 15.67 7.94 12.10
C ASP A 115 14.24 7.67 12.61
N GLN A 116 14.14 6.94 13.72
CA GLN A 116 12.85 6.53 14.28
C GLN A 116 12.00 7.73 14.74
N ASP A 117 12.60 8.75 15.32
CA ASP A 117 11.87 9.93 15.78
C ASP A 117 11.41 10.78 14.60
N ARG A 118 12.26 10.90 13.57
CA ARG A 118 11.88 11.52 12.30
C ARG A 118 10.72 10.79 11.62
N ARG A 119 10.72 9.44 11.61
CA ARG A 119 9.56 8.67 11.15
C ARG A 119 8.30 9.01 11.96
N LYS A 120 8.38 8.99 13.29
CA LYS A 120 7.20 9.23 14.16
C LYS A 120 6.57 10.59 13.86
N GLU A 121 7.38 11.62 13.67
CA GLU A 121 6.94 12.96 13.30
C GLU A 121 6.10 12.93 12.01
N TRP A 122 6.58 12.28 10.96
CA TRP A 122 5.84 12.21 9.69
C TRP A 122 4.54 11.41 9.78
N LEU A 123 4.56 10.28 10.49
CA LEU A 123 3.37 9.44 10.66
C LEU A 123 2.29 10.16 11.48
N GLN A 124 2.69 11.02 12.41
CA GLN A 124 1.79 11.89 13.18
C GLN A 124 1.25 13.04 12.33
N ALA A 125 2.08 13.67 11.50
CA ALA A 125 1.69 14.78 10.64
C ALA A 125 0.82 14.34 9.44
N ALA A 126 1.00 13.12 8.94
CA ALA A 126 0.25 12.61 7.80
C ALA A 126 -1.22 12.36 8.17
N ILE A 127 -2.13 13.06 7.50
CA ILE A 127 -3.57 12.83 7.64
C ILE A 127 -3.94 11.51 6.95
N GLU A 128 -3.47 11.34 5.70
CA GLU A 128 -3.55 10.10 4.96
C GLU A 128 -2.14 9.57 4.64
N PRO A 129 -1.92 8.25 4.63
CA PRO A 129 -0.58 7.71 4.33
C PRO A 129 -0.06 8.03 2.92
N ALA A 130 -0.96 8.39 2.00
CA ALA A 130 -0.58 8.83 0.66
C ALA A 130 0.12 10.21 0.66
N ASP A 131 -0.09 11.02 1.70
CA ASP A 131 0.57 12.33 1.87
C ASP A 131 2.10 12.17 1.98
N LEU A 132 2.56 11.02 2.50
CA LEU A 132 3.98 10.67 2.59
C LEU A 132 4.64 10.47 1.22
N LEU A 133 3.86 10.33 0.14
CA LEU A 133 4.35 9.92 -1.19
C LEU A 133 4.49 11.10 -2.17
N HIS A 134 4.42 12.33 -1.66
CA HIS A 134 4.61 13.53 -2.44
C HIS A 134 6.11 13.86 -2.54
N ALA A 135 6.65 13.90 -3.77
CA ALA A 135 8.10 13.97 -4.01
C ALA A 135 8.70 15.35 -3.74
N ASP A 136 7.88 16.40 -3.78
CA ASP A 136 8.36 17.78 -3.55
C ASP A 136 7.87 18.34 -2.20
N ALA A 137 7.43 17.46 -1.27
CA ALA A 137 6.92 17.93 0.02
C ALA A 137 8.04 18.40 0.94
N ASP A 138 9.18 17.70 0.90
CA ASP A 138 10.35 17.95 1.75
C ASP A 138 11.57 17.15 1.25
N ASP A 139 12.72 17.41 1.87
CA ASP A 139 14.01 16.76 1.60
C ASP A 139 14.01 15.24 1.82
N ASP A 140 12.94 14.67 2.40
CA ASP A 140 12.82 13.24 2.69
C ASP A 140 11.81 12.50 1.81
N ALA A 141 11.19 13.19 0.87
CA ALA A 141 10.24 12.63 -0.08
C ALA A 141 10.62 11.24 -0.63
N GLU A 142 11.86 11.08 -1.12
CA GLU A 142 12.33 9.81 -1.66
C GLU A 142 12.52 8.75 -0.56
N ARG A 143 13.03 9.15 0.61
CA ARG A 143 13.18 8.24 1.75
C ARG A 143 11.83 7.75 2.24
N LYS A 144 10.82 8.62 2.31
CA LYS A 144 9.43 8.27 2.63
C LYS A 144 8.87 7.27 1.62
N LEU A 145 9.11 7.50 0.33
CA LEU A 145 8.64 6.62 -0.73
C LEU A 145 9.28 5.23 -0.63
N ILE A 146 10.59 5.16 -0.42
CA ILE A 146 11.32 3.91 -0.20
C ILE A 146 10.84 3.23 1.08
N TRP A 147 10.68 3.97 2.16
CA TRP A 147 10.24 3.46 3.46
C TRP A 147 8.86 2.79 3.36
N VAL A 148 7.86 3.47 2.79
CA VAL A 148 6.52 2.91 2.60
C VAL A 148 6.57 1.66 1.73
N THR A 149 7.37 1.69 0.66
CA THR A 149 7.53 0.57 -0.26
C THR A 149 8.17 -0.63 0.44
N LYS A 150 9.21 -0.41 1.25
CA LYS A 150 9.89 -1.46 2.01
C LYS A 150 8.95 -2.09 3.03
N LEU A 151 8.21 -1.28 3.79
CA LEU A 151 7.22 -1.74 4.75
C LEU A 151 6.18 -2.63 4.06
N LEU A 152 5.58 -2.15 2.97
CA LEU A 152 4.54 -2.88 2.25
C LEU A 152 5.07 -4.19 1.65
N ALA A 153 6.30 -4.21 1.15
CA ALA A 153 6.97 -5.43 0.69
C ALA A 153 7.15 -6.45 1.83
N ALA A 154 7.57 -5.97 3.02
CA ALA A 154 7.84 -6.83 4.18
C ALA A 154 6.56 -7.48 4.74
N ILE A 155 5.44 -6.73 4.76
CA ILE A 155 4.20 -7.21 5.39
C ILE A 155 3.27 -7.98 4.45
N GLU A 156 3.41 -7.83 3.13
CA GLU A 156 2.40 -8.28 2.15
C GLU A 156 1.93 -9.73 2.38
N GLY A 157 2.86 -10.69 2.48
CA GLY A 157 2.50 -12.11 2.62
C GLY A 157 1.75 -12.41 3.92
N ARG A 158 2.21 -11.83 5.04
CA ARG A 158 1.57 -11.99 6.36
C ARG A 158 0.22 -11.29 6.41
N HIS A 159 0.12 -10.10 5.84
CA HIS A 159 -1.11 -9.33 5.75
C HIS A 159 -2.16 -10.07 4.90
N GLN A 160 -1.77 -10.63 3.74
CA GLN A 160 -2.66 -11.47 2.94
C GLN A 160 -3.12 -12.72 3.72
N GLY A 161 -2.21 -13.37 4.43
CA GLY A 161 -2.54 -14.52 5.28
C GLY A 161 -3.51 -14.16 6.41
N ALA A 162 -3.41 -12.96 6.98
CA ALA A 162 -4.32 -12.46 8.01
C ALA A 162 -5.75 -12.27 7.46
N ILE A 163 -5.90 -11.59 6.32
CA ILE A 163 -7.21 -11.37 5.68
C ILE A 163 -7.87 -12.71 5.29
N ARG A 164 -7.10 -13.68 4.78
CA ARG A 164 -7.63 -14.96 4.29
C ARG A 164 -8.43 -15.75 5.34
N LYS A 165 -8.15 -15.54 6.63
CA LYS A 165 -8.86 -16.20 7.74
C LYS A 165 -10.34 -15.80 7.84
N PHE A 166 -10.70 -14.67 7.21
CA PHE A 166 -12.04 -14.10 7.24
C PHE A 166 -12.78 -14.27 5.91
N VAL A 167 -12.25 -15.02 4.94
CA VAL A 167 -12.94 -15.27 3.67
C VAL A 167 -14.21 -16.08 3.94
N THR A 168 -15.35 -15.56 3.50
CA THR A 168 -16.64 -16.23 3.66
C THR A 168 -16.78 -17.38 2.66
N GLU A 169 -17.06 -18.59 3.16
CA GLU A 169 -17.12 -19.82 2.35
C GLU A 169 -18.22 -19.75 1.26
N GLU A 170 -19.31 -18.99 1.49
CA GLU A 170 -20.46 -18.89 0.59
C GLU A 170 -20.19 -18.15 -0.75
N LYS A 171 -19.05 -17.48 -0.91
CA LYS A 171 -18.75 -16.66 -2.10
C LYS A 171 -17.57 -17.14 -2.94
N VAL A 172 -17.18 -18.41 -2.84
CA VAL A 172 -16.36 -19.06 -3.89
C VAL A 172 -17.24 -19.36 -5.11
N LYS A 173 -17.72 -18.31 -5.81
CA LYS A 173 -18.37 -18.48 -7.11
C LYS A 173 -17.33 -19.05 -8.09
N LYS A 174 -17.45 -20.35 -8.39
CA LYS A 174 -16.82 -21.02 -9.53
C LYS A 174 -16.93 -20.13 -10.77
N GLY A 175 -15.83 -19.53 -11.22
CA GLY A 175 -15.78 -18.84 -12.52
C GLY A 175 -15.01 -17.52 -12.59
N ARG A 176 -14.65 -16.88 -11.48
CA ARG A 176 -13.60 -15.84 -11.49
C ARG A 176 -12.63 -16.11 -10.36
N PRO A 177 -11.31 -16.21 -10.63
CA PRO A 177 -10.36 -16.26 -9.55
C PRO A 177 -10.52 -14.98 -8.72
N CYS A 178 -10.96 -15.13 -7.47
CA CYS A 178 -10.60 -14.17 -6.43
C CYS A 178 -9.09 -14.02 -6.57
N PHE A 179 -8.60 -12.89 -7.10
CA PHE A 179 -7.23 -12.78 -7.61
C PHE A 179 -6.20 -13.02 -6.48
N PHE A 180 -5.87 -14.30 -6.31
CA PHE A 180 -4.74 -14.88 -5.61
C PHE A 180 -3.91 -15.75 -6.57
N ALA A 181 -4.24 -15.78 -7.86
CA ALA A 181 -3.48 -16.44 -8.90
C ALA A 181 -3.15 -15.43 -10.00
N GLY A 182 -1.90 -15.00 -10.04
CA GLY A 182 -1.39 -14.07 -11.03
C GLY A 182 -0.03 -13.54 -10.59
N LEU A 183 0.92 -14.44 -10.40
CA LEU A 183 2.39 -14.26 -10.50
C LEU A 183 3.06 -15.63 -10.19
N ASN A 184 2.79 -16.63 -11.02
CA ASN A 184 3.82 -17.65 -11.28
C ASN A 184 4.74 -17.04 -12.32
N LEU A 185 5.84 -16.46 -11.87
CA LEU A 185 6.99 -16.23 -12.74
C LEU A 185 7.60 -17.62 -12.99
N LYS A 186 7.46 -18.09 -14.24
CA LYS A 186 8.50 -18.94 -14.83
C LYS A 186 9.69 -18.05 -15.17
#